data_AF-A0A8I0HEY7-F1
#
_entry.id   AF-A0A8I0HEY7-F1
#
_cell.length_a   1.000
_cell.length_b   1.000
_cell.length_c   1.000
_cell.angle_alpha   90.00
_cell.angle_beta   90.00
_cell.angle_gamma   90.00
#
_symmetry.space_group_name_H-M   'P 1'
#
loop_
_entity.id
_entity.type
_entity.pdbx_description
1 polymer ?
#
loop_
_entity_poly.entity_id
_entity_poly.type
_entity_poly.pdbx_seq_one_letter_code
_entity_poly.pdbx_strand_id
1 'polypeptide(L)'
;MDNVIYANFGAKTQVTSTEPEKGDQTSRVRQKRFSPTGNRVVQLTLKNADSGRIRRGEDYYRNGNVTGVQVLEGRISCKVAGSQNEPFDVLMTFPYRSSEKLRAAYATIAETPNGMKLVREGRLTSAMLDHLIGDHDESIYFDCTCPDRTLVCKHAVAAAYVVAEKMTASPAMVLDMRGQGMAGLEALINTFHTRGEEEPETNESFWEGRTLPDLPNPKVAAAIDDSDINYLHRALRLVSYTSLEQLRAVSDIEDMYEILTSTHPSQRADDADDEV
;
A
#
# COMPACT_ATOMS: atom_id res chain seq x y z
N MET A 1 -24.13 54.58 35.98
CA MET A 1 -23.69 55.95 36.27
C MET A 1 -22.17 55.94 36.37
N ASP A 2 -21.37 56.19 35.35
CA ASP A 2 -21.47 56.20 33.89
C ASP A 2 -20.07 56.67 33.46
N ASN A 3 -19.14 55.73 33.27
CA ASN A 3 -17.81 56.07 32.78
C ASN A 3 -17.90 56.26 31.26
N VAL A 4 -18.26 57.47 30.84
CA VAL A 4 -18.20 57.89 29.44
C VAL A 4 -16.82 58.48 29.17
N ILE A 5 -16.00 57.75 28.41
CA ILE A 5 -14.75 58.25 27.85
C ILE A 5 -15.08 58.91 26.50
N TYR A 6 -14.88 60.21 26.41
CA TYR A 6 -14.91 60.95 25.14
C TYR A 6 -13.65 60.62 24.32
N ALA A 7 -13.81 59.99 23.16
CA ALA A 7 -12.76 59.89 22.16
C ALA A 7 -13.03 60.87 21.02
N ASN A 8 -12.08 61.78 20.80
CA ASN A 8 -12.10 62.84 19.81
C ASN A 8 -11.80 62.24 18.41
N PHE A 9 -12.75 62.29 17.48
CA PHE A 9 -12.57 61.88 16.09
C PHE A 9 -12.24 63.11 15.23
N GLY A 10 -10.97 63.32 14.90
CA GLY A 10 -10.60 64.33 13.91
C GLY A 10 -9.13 64.72 13.85
N ALA A 11 -8.31 63.93 13.16
CA ALA A 11 -7.21 64.43 12.33
C ALA A 11 -6.67 63.27 11.46
N LYS A 12 -6.89 63.36 10.15
CA LYS A 12 -6.31 62.46 9.15
C LYS A 12 -4.86 62.90 8.91
N THR A 13 -3.89 62.12 9.37
CA THR A 13 -2.49 62.28 8.94
C THR A 13 -2.24 61.34 7.76
N GLN A 14 -2.14 61.92 6.57
CA GLN A 14 -1.73 61.24 5.35
C GLN A 14 -0.27 60.78 5.50
N VAL A 15 -0.05 59.47 5.57
CA VAL A 15 1.28 58.89 5.41
C VAL A 15 1.48 58.67 3.92
N THR A 16 2.37 59.47 3.34
CA THR A 16 2.85 59.36 1.96
C THR A 16 3.49 57.99 1.74
N SER A 17 2.93 57.27 0.77
CA SER A 17 3.41 55.99 0.26
C SER A 17 4.85 56.09 -0.27
N THR A 18 5.77 55.36 0.37
CA THR A 18 7.02 54.95 -0.27
C THR A 18 6.71 53.76 -1.19
N GLU A 19 7.12 53.86 -2.45
CA GLU A 19 6.94 52.83 -3.48
C GLU A 19 7.56 51.49 -3.03
N PRO A 20 6.89 50.35 -3.24
CA PRO A 20 7.52 49.07 -3.02
C PRO A 20 8.44 48.79 -4.21
N GLU A 21 9.73 48.63 -3.93
CA GLU A 21 10.67 48.01 -4.86
C GLU A 21 10.09 46.66 -5.31
N LYS A 22 9.89 46.51 -6.62
CA LYS A 22 9.56 45.24 -7.28
C LYS A 22 10.77 44.31 -7.18
N GLY A 23 10.95 43.71 -6.01
CA GLY A 23 11.67 42.46 -5.88
C GLY A 23 10.78 41.36 -6.45
N ASP A 24 11.14 40.85 -7.63
CA ASP A 24 10.62 39.59 -8.17
C ASP A 24 11.00 38.45 -7.22
N GLN A 25 10.27 38.32 -6.12
CA GLN A 25 10.33 37.18 -5.24
C GLN A 25 9.57 36.05 -5.92
N THR A 26 10.20 35.45 -6.93
CA THR A 26 9.94 34.07 -7.30
C THR A 26 10.26 33.22 -6.08
N SER A 27 9.27 33.06 -5.19
CA SER A 27 9.26 32.03 -4.16
C SER A 27 9.07 30.66 -4.84
N ARG A 28 10.07 30.26 -5.64
CA ARG A 28 10.27 28.86 -5.97
C ARG A 28 10.78 28.18 -4.71
N VAL A 29 9.84 27.94 -3.79
CA VAL A 29 9.96 26.91 -2.77
C VAL A 29 10.44 25.67 -3.50
N ARG A 30 11.63 25.19 -3.16
CA ARG A 30 12.21 23.96 -3.70
C ARG A 30 11.17 22.86 -3.46
N GLN A 31 10.34 22.55 -4.46
CA GLN A 31 9.36 21.46 -4.35
C GLN A 31 10.17 20.23 -3.95
N LYS A 32 9.86 19.66 -2.78
CA LYS A 32 10.49 18.43 -2.30
C LYS A 32 10.26 17.39 -3.39
N ARG A 33 11.32 17.01 -4.10
CA ARG A 33 11.22 16.02 -5.19
C ARG A 33 10.93 14.68 -4.54
N PHE A 34 9.73 14.13 -4.76
CA PHE A 34 9.44 12.77 -4.33
C PHE A 34 10.29 11.76 -5.11
N SER A 35 10.51 10.59 -4.52
CA SER A 35 11.08 9.44 -5.22
C SER A 35 10.19 9.03 -6.41
N PRO A 36 10.70 8.27 -7.39
CA PRO A 36 9.88 7.67 -8.45
C PRO A 36 8.59 7.02 -7.91
N THR A 37 8.67 6.28 -6.81
CA THR A 37 7.51 5.67 -6.13
C THR A 37 6.53 6.72 -5.64
N GLY A 38 7.00 7.71 -4.89
CA GLY A 38 6.13 8.77 -4.36
C GLY A 38 5.48 9.58 -5.48
N ASN A 39 6.21 9.87 -6.56
CA ASN A 39 5.67 10.52 -7.74
C ASN A 39 4.56 9.69 -8.40
N ARG A 40 4.72 8.37 -8.51
CA ARG A 40 3.68 7.50 -9.07
C ARG A 40 2.40 7.56 -8.24
N VAL A 41 2.50 7.50 -6.90
CA VAL A 41 1.33 7.63 -6.01
C VAL A 41 0.61 8.97 -6.23
N VAL A 42 1.36 10.07 -6.26
CA VAL A 42 0.80 11.40 -6.51
C VAL A 42 0.13 11.45 -7.89
N GLN A 43 0.79 10.99 -8.94
CA GLN A 43 0.24 11.00 -10.30
C GLN A 43 -1.10 10.26 -10.42
N LEU A 44 -1.18 9.04 -9.89
CA LEU A 44 -2.40 8.24 -9.92
C LEU A 44 -3.53 8.84 -9.09
N THR A 45 -3.17 9.57 -8.02
CA THR A 45 -4.14 10.32 -7.20
C THR A 45 -4.66 11.54 -7.93
N LEU A 46 -3.77 12.40 -8.45
CA LEU A 46 -4.14 13.69 -9.02
C LEU A 46 -4.92 13.56 -10.33
N LYS A 47 -4.81 12.43 -11.06
CA LYS A 47 -5.59 12.14 -12.27
C LYS A 47 -7.10 12.31 -12.06
N ASN A 48 -7.58 12.05 -10.84
CA ASN A 48 -9.01 12.10 -10.49
C ASN A 48 -9.39 13.28 -9.57
N ALA A 49 -8.53 14.30 -9.46
CA ALA A 49 -8.76 15.48 -8.61
C ALA A 49 -8.82 16.77 -9.45
N ASP A 50 -9.75 17.68 -9.13
CA ASP A 50 -9.76 19.02 -9.73
C ASP A 50 -8.72 19.95 -9.07
N SER A 51 -8.32 20.99 -9.82
CA SER A 51 -7.28 21.94 -9.39
C SER A 51 -7.56 22.61 -8.03
N GLY A 52 -8.82 22.85 -7.67
CA GLY A 52 -9.20 23.42 -6.39
C GLY A 52 -8.97 22.46 -5.22
N ARG A 53 -9.32 21.18 -5.40
CA ARG A 53 -9.04 20.11 -4.42
C ARG A 53 -7.55 19.85 -4.28
N ILE A 54 -6.81 19.88 -5.40
CA ILE A 54 -5.35 19.72 -5.40
C ILE A 54 -4.70 20.81 -4.55
N ARG A 55 -5.03 22.08 -4.82
CA ARG A 55 -4.47 23.22 -4.07
C ARG A 55 -4.76 23.13 -2.57
N ARG A 56 -6.02 22.90 -2.19
CA ARG A 56 -6.38 22.76 -0.77
C ARG A 56 -5.74 21.55 -0.11
N GLY A 57 -5.58 20.45 -0.83
CA GLY A 57 -4.89 19.26 -0.34
C GLY A 57 -3.40 19.49 -0.13
N GLU A 58 -2.76 20.23 -1.03
CA GLU A 58 -1.38 20.69 -0.86
C GLU A 58 -1.24 21.59 0.36
N ASP A 59 -2.19 22.51 0.60
CA ASP A 59 -2.20 23.34 1.80
C ASP A 59 -2.30 22.49 3.08
N TYR A 60 -3.18 21.48 3.10
CA TYR A 60 -3.32 20.55 4.24
C TYR A 60 -2.04 19.74 4.49
N TYR A 61 -1.40 19.27 3.42
CA TYR A 61 -0.10 18.60 3.50
C TYR A 61 0.97 19.52 4.10
N ARG A 62 1.11 20.73 3.56
CA ARG A 62 2.12 21.71 4.02
C ARG A 62 1.91 22.16 5.46
N ASN A 63 0.65 22.24 5.90
CA ASN A 63 0.30 22.62 7.27
C ASN A 63 0.42 21.46 8.27
N GLY A 64 0.83 20.27 7.83
CA GLY A 64 0.99 19.11 8.73
C GLY A 64 -0.32 18.53 9.23
N ASN A 65 -1.42 18.69 8.48
CA ASN A 65 -2.74 18.23 8.92
C ASN A 65 -2.89 16.71 8.87
N VAL A 66 -1.99 15.97 8.21
CA VAL A 66 -2.00 14.51 8.26
C VAL A 66 -1.26 14.05 9.50
N THR A 67 -2.00 13.62 10.52
CA THR A 67 -1.48 13.35 11.86
C THR A 67 -1.07 11.90 12.08
N GLY A 68 -1.51 10.98 11.22
CA GLY A 68 -1.20 9.56 11.33
C GLY A 68 -1.16 8.88 9.96
N VAL A 69 -0.27 7.89 9.83
CA VAL A 69 -0.16 7.03 8.64
C VAL A 69 0.14 5.61 9.10
N GLN A 70 -0.69 4.67 8.67
CA GLN A 70 -0.54 3.25 8.91
C GLN A 70 -0.49 2.51 7.57
N VAL A 71 0.57 1.74 7.38
CA VAL A 71 0.75 0.91 6.18
C VAL A 71 0.12 -0.44 6.44
N LEU A 72 -0.76 -0.85 5.55
CA LEU A 72 -1.37 -2.17 5.51
C LEU A 72 -1.03 -2.81 4.16
N GLU A 73 -1.35 -4.10 4.03
CA GLU A 73 -1.13 -4.78 2.76
C GLU A 73 -2.17 -4.34 1.72
N GLY A 74 -1.67 -3.84 0.59
CA GLY A 74 -2.47 -3.26 -0.49
C GLY A 74 -3.15 -1.93 -0.16
N ARG A 75 -3.02 -1.42 1.07
CA ARG A 75 -3.76 -0.25 1.55
C ARG A 75 -2.92 0.61 2.48
N ILE A 76 -3.20 1.91 2.54
CA ILE A 76 -2.60 2.84 3.50
C ILE A 76 -3.72 3.64 4.15
N SER A 77 -3.80 3.60 5.48
CA SER A 77 -4.75 4.40 6.26
C SER A 77 -4.06 5.65 6.79
N CYS A 78 -4.72 6.80 6.67
CA CYS A 78 -4.23 8.08 7.14
C CYS A 78 -5.28 8.78 8.01
N LYS A 79 -4.83 9.49 9.04
CA LYS A 79 -5.64 10.40 9.86
C LYS A 79 -5.38 11.83 9.42
N VAL A 80 -6.42 12.59 9.10
CA VAL A 80 -6.30 13.97 8.60
C VAL A 80 -7.13 14.92 9.45
N ALA A 81 -6.46 15.79 10.21
CA ALA A 81 -7.07 16.88 10.94
C ALA A 81 -7.79 17.84 9.99
N GLY A 82 -8.97 18.30 10.39
CA GLY A 82 -9.80 19.18 9.58
C GLY A 82 -10.62 20.12 10.44
N SER A 83 -11.79 20.51 9.94
CA SER A 83 -12.66 21.50 10.60
C SER A 83 -13.40 20.96 11.83
N GLN A 84 -13.45 19.64 12.02
CA GLN A 84 -14.12 19.00 13.15
C GLN A 84 -13.08 18.51 14.17
N ASN A 85 -13.52 18.23 15.41
CA ASN A 85 -12.63 17.82 16.50
C ASN A 85 -11.93 16.48 16.24
N GLU A 86 -12.64 15.53 15.60
CA GLU A 86 -12.07 14.21 15.28
C GLU A 86 -11.42 14.21 13.88
N PRO A 87 -10.17 13.74 13.74
CA PRO A 87 -9.54 13.60 12.43
C PRO A 87 -10.35 12.72 11.48
N PHE A 88 -10.41 13.10 10.21
CA PHE A 88 -11.00 12.27 9.17
C PHE A 88 -10.12 11.04 8.92
N ASP A 89 -10.77 9.92 8.64
CA ASP A 89 -10.14 8.71 8.16
C ASP A 89 -10.04 8.76 6.64
N VAL A 90 -8.86 8.45 6.12
CA VAL A 90 -8.59 8.35 4.68
C VAL A 90 -7.96 6.99 4.43
N LEU A 91 -8.68 6.10 3.78
CA LEU A 91 -8.18 4.82 3.32
C LEU A 91 -7.80 4.91 1.84
N MET A 92 -6.53 4.69 1.56
CA MET A 92 -5.96 4.63 0.22
C MET A 92 -5.78 3.17 -0.18
N THR A 93 -6.54 2.70 -1.15
CA THR A 93 -6.50 1.31 -1.65
C THR A 93 -5.81 1.26 -3.00
N PHE A 94 -4.69 0.56 -3.06
CA PHE A 94 -3.90 0.40 -4.29
C PHE A 94 -4.53 -0.67 -5.18
N PRO A 95 -4.31 -0.60 -6.51
CA PRO A 95 -4.73 -1.67 -7.41
C PRO A 95 -4.22 -3.03 -6.94
N TYR A 96 -5.08 -4.03 -7.08
CA TYR A 96 -4.76 -5.42 -6.79
C TYR A 96 -3.62 -5.91 -7.67
N ARG A 97 -2.72 -6.70 -7.09
CA ARG A 97 -1.62 -7.33 -7.81
C ARG A 97 -1.67 -8.82 -7.58
N SER A 98 -1.80 -9.58 -8.67
CA SER A 98 -1.61 -11.02 -8.63
C SER A 98 -0.17 -11.34 -8.22
N SER A 99 0.02 -12.56 -7.70
CA SER A 99 1.36 -13.08 -7.42
C SER A 99 2.27 -13.05 -8.65
N GLU A 100 1.70 -13.20 -9.86
CA GLU A 100 2.43 -13.12 -11.12
C GLU A 100 2.97 -11.71 -11.40
N LYS A 101 2.11 -10.67 -11.29
CA LYS A 101 2.56 -9.27 -11.45
C LYS A 101 3.65 -8.91 -10.43
N LEU A 102 3.50 -9.33 -9.18
CA LEU A 102 4.51 -9.09 -8.14
C LEU A 102 5.83 -9.83 -8.45
N ARG A 103 5.76 -11.11 -8.85
CA ARG A 103 6.95 -11.87 -9.27
C ARG A 103 7.65 -11.23 -10.45
N ALA A 104 6.91 -10.73 -11.44
CA ALA A 104 7.51 -10.02 -12.58
C ALA A 104 8.31 -8.79 -12.11
N ALA A 105 7.75 -7.99 -11.19
CA ALA A 105 8.47 -6.85 -10.61
C ALA A 105 9.77 -7.28 -9.90
N TYR A 106 9.71 -8.35 -9.10
CA TYR A 106 10.85 -8.84 -8.34
C TYR A 106 11.91 -9.48 -9.24
N ALA A 107 11.51 -10.20 -10.29
CA ALA A 107 12.42 -10.72 -11.31
C ALA A 107 13.14 -9.58 -12.03
N THR A 108 12.43 -8.52 -12.44
CA THR A 108 13.07 -7.34 -13.04
C THR A 108 14.09 -6.71 -12.09
N ILE A 109 13.82 -6.68 -10.77
CA ILE A 109 14.79 -6.21 -9.77
C ILE A 109 16.00 -7.14 -9.70
N ALA A 110 15.79 -8.46 -9.69
CA ALA A 110 16.86 -9.46 -9.64
C ALA A 110 17.79 -9.40 -10.86
N GLU A 111 17.22 -9.20 -12.05
CA GLU A 111 17.95 -9.10 -13.32
C GLU A 111 18.69 -7.76 -13.48
N THR A 112 18.25 -6.72 -12.76
CA THR A 112 18.88 -5.40 -12.82
C THR A 112 20.22 -5.41 -12.07
N PRO A 113 21.34 -5.01 -12.71
CA PRO A 113 22.62 -4.87 -12.01
C PRO A 113 22.51 -3.91 -10.83
N ASN A 114 22.91 -4.37 -9.64
CA ASN A 114 22.73 -3.65 -8.37
C ASN A 114 21.25 -3.32 -8.05
N GLY A 115 20.29 -4.12 -8.52
CA GLY A 115 18.86 -3.88 -8.34
C GLY A 115 18.47 -3.66 -6.88
N MET A 116 18.99 -4.47 -5.96
CA MET A 116 18.75 -4.28 -4.53
C MET A 116 19.24 -2.93 -4.00
N LYS A 117 20.39 -2.45 -4.47
CA LYS A 117 20.89 -1.12 -4.11
C LYS A 117 19.95 -0.03 -4.64
N LEU A 118 19.47 -0.16 -5.87
CA LEU A 118 18.52 0.78 -6.46
C LEU A 118 17.19 0.82 -5.68
N VAL A 119 16.68 -0.34 -5.24
CA VAL A 119 15.49 -0.42 -4.38
C VAL A 119 15.73 0.31 -3.06
N ARG A 120 16.86 0.08 -2.38
CA ARG A 120 17.22 0.77 -1.12
C ARG A 120 17.37 2.28 -1.29
N GLU A 121 17.80 2.73 -2.46
CA GLU A 121 17.89 4.16 -2.82
C GLU A 121 16.56 4.74 -3.33
N GLY A 122 15.50 3.92 -3.43
CA GLY A 122 14.19 4.33 -3.95
C GLY A 122 14.18 4.62 -5.46
N ARG A 123 15.14 4.09 -6.21
CA ARG A 123 15.34 4.31 -7.65
C ARG A 123 14.72 3.20 -8.50
N LEU A 124 13.43 2.93 -8.27
CA LEU A 124 12.66 1.94 -9.04
C LEU A 124 12.37 2.46 -10.46
N THR A 125 12.42 1.56 -11.44
CA THR A 125 12.09 1.88 -12.84
C THR A 125 10.58 1.96 -13.05
N SER A 126 10.13 2.58 -14.15
CA SER A 126 8.70 2.67 -14.46
C SER A 126 8.03 1.30 -14.54
N ALA A 127 8.67 0.33 -15.20
CA ALA A 127 8.14 -1.03 -15.35
C ALA A 127 7.95 -1.74 -13.99
N MET A 128 8.90 -1.56 -13.05
CA MET A 128 8.74 -2.07 -11.68
C MET A 128 7.55 -1.40 -10.99
N LEU A 129 7.38 -0.09 -11.14
CA LEU A 129 6.28 0.66 -10.52
C LEU A 129 4.90 0.31 -11.10
N ASP A 130 4.81 -0.08 -12.38
CA ASP A 130 3.56 -0.53 -13.00
C ASP A 130 3.03 -1.81 -12.31
N HIS A 131 3.94 -2.67 -11.86
CA HIS A 131 3.61 -3.89 -11.13
C HIS A 131 3.54 -3.71 -9.60
N LEU A 132 4.27 -2.75 -9.02
CA LEU A 132 4.28 -2.51 -7.57
C LEU A 132 3.22 -1.50 -7.11
N ILE A 133 2.89 -0.49 -7.90
CA ILE A 133 1.95 0.57 -7.51
C ILE A 133 0.71 0.52 -8.38
N GLY A 134 0.87 0.74 -9.68
CA GLY A 134 -0.18 1.21 -10.59
C GLY A 134 0.44 1.53 -11.92
N ASP A 135 -0.05 0.95 -13.02
CA ASP A 135 0.20 1.57 -14.33
C ASP A 135 -0.53 2.94 -14.40
N HIS A 136 -0.28 3.72 -15.45
CA HIS A 136 -0.80 5.07 -15.57
C HIS A 136 -2.31 5.13 -15.90
N ASP A 137 -2.89 4.00 -16.33
CA ASP A 137 -4.31 3.89 -16.69
C ASP A 137 -5.16 3.48 -15.47
N GLU A 138 -4.58 2.72 -14.56
CA GLU A 138 -5.13 2.38 -13.26
C GLU A 138 -5.29 3.62 -12.34
N SER A 139 -6.03 3.44 -11.25
CA SER A 139 -6.25 4.49 -10.25
C SER A 139 -6.18 3.92 -8.84
N ILE A 140 -5.77 4.78 -7.90
CA ILE A 140 -5.85 4.49 -6.48
C ILE A 140 -7.26 4.84 -6.02
N TYR A 141 -7.91 3.89 -5.34
CA TYR A 141 -9.23 4.13 -4.77
C TYR A 141 -9.09 4.78 -3.40
N PHE A 142 -9.92 5.78 -3.13
CA PHE A 142 -9.94 6.48 -1.85
C PHE A 142 -11.31 6.35 -1.20
N ASP A 143 -11.31 6.02 0.08
CA ASP A 143 -12.46 6.18 0.96
C ASP A 143 -12.08 7.20 2.05
N CYS A 144 -12.91 8.23 2.21
CA CYS A 144 -12.67 9.28 3.18
C CYS A 144 -13.94 9.65 3.92
N THR A 145 -13.88 9.71 5.25
CA THR A 145 -15.05 10.03 6.10
C THR A 145 -15.49 11.50 6.05
N CYS A 146 -14.88 12.31 5.19
CA CYS A 146 -15.25 13.72 5.03
C CYS A 146 -16.53 13.89 4.20
N PRO A 147 -17.24 15.03 4.32
CA PRO A 147 -18.48 15.26 3.59
C PRO A 147 -18.31 15.47 2.07
N ASP A 148 -17.07 15.51 1.56
CA ASP A 148 -16.76 15.67 0.14
C ASP A 148 -16.82 14.32 -0.60
N ARG A 149 -17.97 14.04 -1.25
CA ARG A 149 -18.27 12.75 -1.92
C ARG A 149 -17.63 12.55 -3.28
N THR A 150 -16.53 13.24 -3.57
CA THR A 150 -15.78 13.04 -4.82
C THR A 150 -14.79 11.88 -4.73
N LEU A 151 -14.38 11.34 -5.88
CA LEU A 151 -13.36 10.29 -5.97
C LEU A 151 -12.07 10.63 -5.23
N VAL A 152 -11.61 11.88 -5.32
CA VAL A 152 -10.41 12.35 -4.63
C VAL A 152 -10.68 13.71 -3.98
N CYS A 153 -10.98 13.70 -2.69
CA CYS A 153 -11.15 14.92 -1.89
C CYS A 153 -9.79 15.56 -1.53
N LYS A 154 -9.82 16.76 -0.95
CA LYS A 154 -8.59 17.45 -0.47
C LYS A 154 -7.80 16.63 0.56
N HIS A 155 -8.47 15.82 1.40
CA HIS A 155 -7.80 14.99 2.40
C HIS A 155 -7.07 13.80 1.75
N ALA A 156 -7.65 13.20 0.71
CA ALA A 156 -7.01 12.18 -0.10
C ALA A 156 -5.74 12.70 -0.78
N VAL A 157 -5.80 13.92 -1.35
CA VAL A 157 -4.62 14.60 -1.90
C VAL A 157 -3.54 14.82 -0.82
N ALA A 158 -3.91 15.36 0.35
CA ALA A 158 -2.97 15.59 1.44
C ALA A 158 -2.32 14.27 1.92
N ALA A 159 -3.12 13.21 2.08
CA ALA A 159 -2.65 11.88 2.44
C ALA A 159 -1.70 11.32 1.39
N ALA A 160 -1.99 11.45 0.09
CA ALA A 160 -1.12 11.00 -0.99
C ALA A 160 0.23 11.73 -0.98
N TYR A 161 0.26 13.03 -0.69
CA TYR A 161 1.52 13.76 -0.55
C TYR A 161 2.36 13.28 0.64
N VAL A 162 1.74 13.03 1.80
CA VAL A 162 2.47 12.48 2.96
C VAL A 162 2.95 11.06 2.71
N VAL A 163 2.14 10.23 2.05
CA VAL A 163 2.56 8.88 1.65
C VAL A 163 3.73 8.96 0.67
N ALA A 164 3.69 9.85 -0.32
CA ALA A 164 4.79 10.06 -1.24
C ALA A 164 6.07 10.54 -0.54
N GLU A 165 5.95 11.44 0.43
CA GLU A 165 7.07 11.87 1.27
C GLU A 165 7.64 10.69 2.07
N LYS A 166 6.79 9.89 2.71
CA LYS A 166 7.21 8.71 3.47
C LYS A 166 7.86 7.65 2.60
N MET A 167 7.33 7.37 1.40
CA MET A 167 7.96 6.47 0.43
C MET A 167 9.29 7.03 -0.12
N THR A 168 9.47 8.35 -0.10
CA THR A 168 10.74 8.98 -0.46
C THR A 168 11.77 8.79 0.66
N ALA A 169 11.34 8.94 1.92
CA ALA A 169 12.21 8.77 3.09
C ALA A 169 12.52 7.29 3.41
N SER A 170 11.56 6.39 3.16
CA SER A 170 11.68 4.95 3.38
C SER A 170 11.23 4.18 2.14
N PRO A 171 12.16 3.86 1.22
CA PRO A 171 11.84 3.10 0.02
C PRO A 171 11.26 1.70 0.29
N ALA A 172 11.59 1.10 1.44
CA ALA A 172 11.05 -0.21 1.86
C ALA A 172 9.52 -0.22 1.96
N MET A 173 8.90 0.94 2.23
CA MET A 173 7.46 1.09 2.42
C MET A 173 6.62 0.53 1.25
N VAL A 174 7.13 0.59 0.01
CA VAL A 174 6.42 0.01 -1.15
C VAL A 174 6.36 -1.52 -1.08
N LEU A 175 7.41 -2.15 -0.57
CA LEU A 175 7.48 -3.60 -0.42
C LEU A 175 6.66 -4.06 0.79
N ASP A 176 6.66 -3.27 1.87
CA ASP A 176 5.83 -3.51 3.05
C ASP A 176 4.34 -3.44 2.70
N MET A 177 3.95 -2.43 1.91
CA MET A 177 2.60 -2.31 1.38
C MET A 177 2.24 -3.47 0.44
N ARG A 178 3.21 -4.14 -0.18
CA ARG A 178 2.98 -5.39 -0.92
C ARG A 178 3.19 -6.66 -0.10
N GLY A 179 3.39 -6.56 1.22
CA GLY A 179 3.55 -7.68 2.14
C GLY A 179 4.78 -8.54 1.87
N GLN A 180 5.81 -7.99 1.22
CA GLN A 180 7.07 -8.68 0.98
C GLN A 180 8.18 -8.18 1.90
N GLY A 181 8.22 -6.86 2.13
CA GLY A 181 9.30 -6.19 2.84
C GLY A 181 10.66 -6.35 2.18
N MET A 182 11.69 -5.73 2.77
CA MET A 182 13.06 -5.79 2.25
C MET A 182 13.68 -7.18 2.36
N ALA A 183 13.59 -7.80 3.54
CA ALA A 183 14.18 -9.12 3.78
C ALA A 183 13.54 -10.21 2.90
N GLY A 184 12.21 -10.15 2.71
CA GLY A 184 11.52 -11.09 1.82
C GLY A 184 11.89 -10.89 0.35
N LEU A 185 12.19 -9.66 -0.08
CA LEU A 185 12.71 -9.42 -1.42
C LEU A 185 14.13 -9.95 -1.59
N GLU A 186 15.00 -9.75 -0.60
CA GLU A 186 16.38 -10.29 -0.62
C GLU A 186 16.38 -11.82 -0.70
N ALA A 187 15.52 -12.48 0.09
CA ALA A 187 15.34 -13.93 0.02
C ALA A 187 14.87 -14.40 -1.37
N LEU A 188 13.88 -13.71 -1.97
CA LEU A 188 13.43 -14.03 -3.33
C LEU A 188 14.56 -13.91 -4.34
N ILE A 189 15.33 -12.82 -4.31
CA ILE A 189 16.41 -12.58 -5.27
C ILE A 189 17.49 -13.66 -5.14
N ASN A 190 17.84 -14.07 -3.92
CA ASN A 190 18.76 -15.18 -3.71
C ASN A 190 18.23 -16.47 -4.35
N THR A 191 16.92 -16.77 -4.22
CA THR A 191 16.33 -17.95 -4.87
C THR A 191 16.31 -17.86 -6.40
N PHE A 192 16.17 -16.66 -6.97
CA PHE A 192 16.28 -16.44 -8.42
C PHE A 192 17.68 -16.75 -8.93
N HIS A 193 18.72 -16.34 -8.19
CA HIS A 193 20.10 -16.65 -8.55
C HIS A 193 20.40 -18.16 -8.45
N THR A 194 19.95 -18.84 -7.40
CA THR A 194 20.17 -20.29 -7.27
C THR A 194 19.44 -21.11 -8.34
N ARG A 195 18.24 -20.70 -8.78
CA ARG A 195 17.53 -21.37 -9.89
C ARG A 195 18.19 -21.14 -11.26
N GLY A 196 18.89 -20.03 -11.44
CA GLY A 196 19.69 -19.79 -12.65
C GLY A 196 21.00 -20.59 -12.70
N GLU A 197 21.43 -21.15 -11.56
CA GLU A 197 22.65 -21.95 -11.40
C GLU A 197 22.39 -23.47 -11.40
N GLU A 198 21.14 -23.92 -11.53
CA GLU A 198 20.86 -25.33 -11.85
C GLU A 198 21.38 -25.59 -13.27
N GLU A 199 22.60 -26.17 -13.36
CA GLU A 199 23.15 -26.69 -14.60
C GLU A 199 22.09 -27.57 -15.29
N PRO A 200 21.87 -27.40 -16.61
CA PRO A 200 20.91 -28.23 -17.31
C PRO A 200 21.27 -29.70 -17.06
N GLU A 201 20.32 -30.47 -16.52
CA GLU A 201 20.46 -31.91 -16.38
C GLU A 201 21.01 -32.45 -17.69
N THR A 202 22.18 -33.10 -17.65
CA THR A 202 22.79 -33.66 -18.84
C THR A 202 21.76 -34.58 -19.48
N ASN A 203 21.54 -34.39 -20.78
CA ASN A 203 20.53 -35.11 -21.57
C ASN A 203 20.59 -36.63 -21.32
N GLU A 204 21.79 -37.17 -21.09
CA GLU A 204 22.04 -38.58 -20.76
C GLU A 204 21.30 -39.07 -19.49
N SER A 205 21.27 -38.27 -18.41
CA SER A 205 20.57 -38.61 -17.15
C SER A 205 19.04 -38.60 -17.26
N PHE A 206 18.49 -37.88 -18.25
CA PHE A 206 17.06 -37.87 -18.57
C PHE A 206 16.63 -39.14 -19.31
N TRP A 207 17.49 -39.66 -20.23
CA TRP A 207 17.19 -40.85 -21.03
C TRP A 207 17.56 -42.17 -20.35
N GLU A 208 18.52 -42.18 -19.41
CA GLU A 208 18.96 -43.39 -18.70
C GLU A 208 17.94 -43.92 -17.69
N GLY A 209 16.92 -43.11 -17.35
CA GLY A 209 15.79 -43.52 -16.52
C GLY A 209 16.17 -43.71 -15.05
N ARG A 210 15.65 -42.83 -14.19
CA ARG A 210 15.70 -43.05 -12.74
C ARG A 210 14.60 -44.02 -12.33
N THR A 211 14.86 -44.85 -11.31
CA THR A 211 13.78 -45.55 -10.60
C THR A 211 12.84 -44.51 -10.03
N LEU A 212 11.56 -44.56 -10.42
CA LEU A 212 10.57 -43.66 -9.83
C LEU A 212 10.60 -43.84 -8.30
N PRO A 213 10.68 -42.74 -7.53
CA PRO A 213 10.46 -42.82 -6.09
C PRO A 213 9.02 -43.31 -5.85
N ASP A 214 8.83 -43.98 -4.71
CA ASP A 214 7.49 -44.39 -4.29
C ASP A 214 6.56 -43.17 -4.21
N LEU A 215 5.29 -43.39 -4.53
CA LEU A 215 4.28 -42.34 -4.42
C LEU A 215 4.22 -41.86 -2.96
N PRO A 216 4.32 -40.55 -2.70
CA PRO A 216 4.12 -40.03 -1.36
C PRO A 216 2.72 -40.39 -0.89
N ASN A 217 2.58 -40.70 0.39
CA ASN A 217 1.26 -40.88 1.02
C ASN A 217 0.88 -39.57 1.73
N PRO A 218 0.18 -38.63 1.05
CA PRO A 218 -0.20 -37.37 1.67
C PRO A 218 -1.19 -37.62 2.80
N LYS A 219 -1.00 -36.91 3.91
CA LYS A 219 -1.99 -36.89 4.99
C LYS A 219 -3.29 -36.26 4.47
N VAL A 220 -4.44 -36.85 4.81
CA VAL A 220 -5.74 -36.21 4.60
C VAL A 220 -5.95 -35.21 5.73
N ALA A 221 -5.89 -33.92 5.41
CA ALA A 221 -6.19 -32.82 6.32
C ALA A 221 -7.08 -31.81 5.60
N ALA A 222 -7.80 -30.96 6.34
CA ALA A 222 -8.49 -29.85 5.71
C ALA A 222 -7.46 -28.95 5.02
N ALA A 223 -7.78 -28.45 3.83
CA ALA A 223 -6.83 -27.62 3.06
C ALA A 223 -6.37 -26.39 3.85
N ILE A 224 -7.21 -25.89 4.77
CA ILE A 224 -6.88 -24.76 5.64
C ILE A 224 -5.84 -25.13 6.71
N ASP A 225 -5.87 -26.36 7.24
CA ASP A 225 -4.93 -26.85 8.25
C ASP A 225 -3.55 -27.18 7.64
N ASP A 226 -3.55 -27.61 6.38
CA ASP A 226 -2.32 -27.91 5.63
C ASP A 226 -1.70 -26.65 5.00
N SER A 227 -2.49 -25.57 4.88
CA SER A 227 -2.04 -24.28 4.34
C SER A 227 -1.54 -23.33 5.43
N ASP A 228 -0.66 -22.39 5.07
CA ASP A 228 -0.21 -21.35 6.00
C ASP A 228 -1.32 -20.28 6.20
N ILE A 229 -1.93 -20.31 7.38
CA ILE A 229 -3.01 -19.41 7.81
C ILE A 229 -2.67 -17.93 7.67
N ASN A 230 -1.39 -17.55 7.73
CA ASN A 230 -0.98 -16.16 7.56
C ASN A 230 -1.30 -15.64 6.15
N TYR A 231 -1.22 -16.51 5.12
CA TYR A 231 -1.60 -16.14 3.77
C TYR A 231 -3.12 -15.97 3.63
N LEU A 232 -3.92 -16.74 4.36
CA LEU A 232 -5.37 -16.55 4.39
C LEU A 232 -5.74 -15.22 5.07
N HIS A 233 -5.16 -14.94 6.24
CA HIS A 233 -5.31 -13.64 6.90
C HIS A 233 -4.92 -12.50 5.96
N ARG A 234 -3.79 -12.64 5.27
CA ARG A 234 -3.28 -11.67 4.30
C ARG A 234 -4.25 -11.45 3.14
N ALA A 235 -4.81 -12.52 2.57
CA ALA A 235 -5.80 -12.42 1.50
C ALA A 235 -7.08 -11.70 1.98
N LEU A 236 -7.59 -12.04 3.16
CA LEU A 236 -8.81 -11.46 3.70
C LEU A 236 -8.65 -10.00 4.15
N ARG A 237 -7.43 -9.57 4.49
CA ARG A 237 -7.12 -8.16 4.78
C ARG A 237 -7.38 -7.25 3.57
N LEU A 238 -7.30 -7.77 2.34
CA LEU A 238 -7.58 -6.99 1.13
C LEU A 238 -9.08 -6.70 0.90
N VAL A 239 -9.98 -7.38 1.62
CA VAL A 239 -11.43 -7.24 1.45
C VAL A 239 -12.14 -6.78 2.73
N SER A 240 -11.51 -6.91 3.90
CA SER A 240 -12.03 -6.44 5.19
C SER A 240 -11.60 -5.00 5.51
N TYR A 241 -12.43 -4.22 6.22
CA TYR A 241 -12.11 -2.85 6.62
C TYR A 241 -11.53 -2.77 8.03
N THR A 242 -11.91 -3.71 8.91
CA THR A 242 -11.40 -3.80 10.27
C THR A 242 -10.76 -5.15 10.56
N SER A 243 -9.87 -5.21 11.56
CA SER A 243 -9.29 -6.49 12.03
C SER A 243 -10.36 -7.43 12.56
N LEU A 244 -11.45 -6.93 13.14
CA LEU A 244 -12.56 -7.75 13.62
C LEU A 244 -13.28 -8.43 12.44
N GLU A 245 -13.55 -7.68 11.37
CA GLU A 245 -14.13 -8.25 10.14
C GLU A 245 -13.20 -9.27 9.49
N GLN A 246 -11.89 -9.00 9.48
CA GLN A 246 -10.89 -9.94 8.97
C GLN A 246 -10.96 -11.27 9.74
N LEU A 247 -10.98 -11.22 11.07
CA LEU A 247 -11.04 -12.42 11.92
C LEU A 247 -12.35 -13.18 11.73
N ARG A 248 -13.49 -12.47 11.62
CA ARG A 248 -14.78 -13.10 11.32
C ARG A 248 -14.76 -13.81 9.96
N ALA A 249 -14.24 -13.15 8.93
CA ALA A 249 -14.15 -13.75 7.59
C ALA A 249 -13.24 -14.99 7.56
N VAL A 250 -12.17 -15.05 8.36
CA VAL A 250 -11.32 -16.24 8.49
C VAL A 250 -12.12 -17.37 9.16
N SER A 251 -12.77 -17.07 10.30
CA SER A 251 -13.60 -18.03 11.03
C SER A 251 -14.72 -18.59 10.18
N ASP A 252 -15.41 -17.75 9.39
CA ASP A 252 -16.48 -18.19 8.51
C ASP A 252 -15.95 -19.19 7.45
N ILE A 253 -14.73 -19.00 6.95
CA ILE A 253 -14.10 -19.93 5.99
C ILE A 253 -13.70 -21.24 6.69
N GLU A 254 -13.18 -21.18 7.92
CA GLU A 254 -12.87 -22.36 8.73
C GLU A 254 -14.13 -23.21 8.95
N ASP A 255 -15.22 -22.60 9.40
CA ASP A 255 -16.53 -23.27 9.58
C ASP A 255 -17.04 -23.90 8.28
N MET A 256 -16.93 -23.18 7.15
CA MET A 256 -17.30 -23.71 5.83
C MET A 256 -16.46 -24.93 5.45
N TYR A 257 -15.15 -24.91 5.70
CA TYR A 257 -14.28 -26.05 5.42
C TYR A 257 -14.59 -27.24 6.32
N GLU A 258 -14.86 -27.03 7.61
CA GLU A 258 -15.26 -28.08 8.55
C GLU A 258 -16.55 -28.77 8.08
N ILE A 259 -17.55 -28.01 7.61
CA ILE A 259 -18.79 -28.57 7.06
C ILE A 259 -18.51 -29.40 5.79
N LEU A 260 -17.62 -28.92 4.91
CA LEU A 260 -17.30 -29.59 3.66
C LEU A 260 -16.46 -30.87 3.86
N THR A 261 -15.60 -30.91 4.87
CA THR A 261 -14.74 -32.08 5.16
C THR A 261 -15.45 -33.12 6.02
N SER A 262 -16.24 -32.70 7.02
CA SER A 262 -17.03 -33.60 7.89
C SER A 262 -18.14 -34.36 7.15
N THR A 263 -18.55 -33.87 5.97
CA THR A 263 -19.53 -34.56 5.10
C THR A 263 -18.87 -35.52 4.11
N HIS A 264 -17.54 -35.65 4.10
CA HIS A 264 -16.83 -36.54 3.17
C HIS A 264 -17.01 -38.02 3.57
N PRO A 265 -17.43 -38.91 2.64
CA PRO A 265 -17.81 -40.29 2.97
C PRO A 265 -16.67 -41.17 3.50
N SER A 266 -15.41 -40.75 3.38
CA SER A 266 -14.26 -41.50 3.92
C SER A 266 -14.07 -41.38 5.43
N GLN A 267 -14.60 -40.36 6.10
CA GLN A 267 -14.53 -40.23 7.57
C GLN A 267 -15.60 -41.06 8.30
N ARG A 268 -16.66 -41.49 7.61
CA ARG A 268 -17.71 -42.36 8.18
C ARG A 268 -17.28 -43.81 8.38
N ALA A 269 -16.14 -44.22 7.82
CA ALA A 269 -15.67 -45.59 7.91
C ALA A 269 -14.84 -45.85 9.18
N ASP A 270 -14.22 -44.82 9.76
CA ASP A 270 -13.32 -44.98 10.91
C ASP A 270 -14.07 -44.94 12.26
N ASP A 271 -15.27 -44.34 12.31
CA ASP A 271 -16.08 -44.26 13.53
C ASP A 271 -16.92 -45.53 13.83
N ALA A 272 -16.88 -46.54 12.95
CA ALA A 272 -17.71 -47.74 13.08
C ALA A 272 -17.01 -48.93 13.79
N ASP A 273 -15.70 -48.84 14.06
CA ASP A 273 -14.90 -49.96 14.59
C ASP A 273 -14.59 -49.86 16.11
N ASP A 274 -15.07 -48.83 16.81
CA ASP A 274 -14.81 -48.61 18.24
C ASP A 274 -15.98 -49.01 19.19
N GLU A 275 -17.01 -49.69 18.70
CA GLU A 275 -18.06 -50.31 19.54
C GLU A 275 -18.14 -51.84 19.36
N VAL A 276 -17.23 -52.58 20.02
CA VAL A 276 -17.42 -54.01 20.37
C VAL A 276 -16.93 -54.29 21.80
#